data_AF-A0A968GK83-F1
#
_entry.id   AF-A0A968GK83-F1
#
_cell.length_a   1.000
_cell.length_b   1.000
_cell.length_c   1.000
_cell.angle_alpha   90.00
_cell.angle_beta   90.00
_cell.angle_gamma   90.00
#
_symmetry.space_group_name_H-M   'P 1'
#
loop_
_entity.id
_entity.type
_entity.pdbx_description
1 polymer ?
#
loop_
_entity_poly.entity_id
_entity_poly.type
_entity_poly.pdbx_seq_one_letter_code
_entity_poly.pdbx_strand_id
1 'polypeptide(L)'
;MDNEKLSLPQYDIPEDIQNAVAITTLDRLYNWGRRSSVWPLMFGLACCAIEMIAAQASRYDMARFGMEVMRPTPRQADMMLVSGTVTKKMAPAIVRLYNQMPEPKYVVAMGACASGGGPFKEGYNVVAGIDNFIPVDVYI
;
A
#
# COMPACT_ATOMS: atom_id res chain seq x y z
N MET A 1 21.07 12.41 2.65
CA MET A 1 19.71 12.93 2.40
C MET A 1 18.81 12.34 3.46
N ASP A 2 18.24 13.21 4.28
CA ASP A 2 17.71 12.96 5.62
C ASP A 2 16.51 11.99 5.61
N ASN A 3 16.75 10.71 5.87
CA ASN A 3 15.68 9.71 6.02
C ASN A 3 14.95 9.78 7.38
N GLU A 4 15.44 10.58 8.33
CA GLU A 4 14.80 10.73 9.65
C GLU A 4 13.57 11.64 9.65
N LYS A 5 13.46 12.57 8.69
CA LYS A 5 12.36 13.55 8.64
C LYS A 5 11.05 13.00 8.09
N LEU A 6 11.08 11.86 7.37
CA LEU A 6 9.87 11.22 6.84
C LEU A 6 9.13 10.38 7.89
N SER A 7 9.75 10.14 9.06
CA SER A 7 9.24 9.23 10.09
C SER A 7 8.82 9.90 11.40
N LEU A 8 8.92 11.22 11.50
CA LEU A 8 8.50 11.97 12.69
C LEU A 8 7.37 12.92 12.31
N PRO A 9 6.22 12.94 13.03
CA PRO A 9 5.34 14.09 12.95
C PRO A 9 6.13 15.31 13.44
N GLN A 10 6.33 16.31 12.58
CA GLN A 10 6.98 17.57 12.92
C GLN A 10 6.12 18.32 13.96
N TYR A 11 6.36 18.09 15.24
CA TYR A 11 5.71 18.81 16.33
C TYR A 11 6.73 19.12 17.43
N ASP A 12 6.77 20.37 17.89
CA ASP A 12 7.55 20.77 19.06
C ASP A 12 6.76 20.43 20.32
N ILE A 13 7.34 19.57 21.16
CA ILE A 13 6.65 18.90 22.26
C ILE A 13 6.91 19.65 23.59
N PRO A 14 5.91 20.32 24.20
CA PRO A 14 6.04 20.99 25.50
C PRO A 14 6.20 20.01 26.69
N GLU A 15 6.73 20.49 27.82
CA GLU A 15 7.15 19.68 28.99
C GLU A 15 6.04 18.84 29.65
N ASP A 16 4.76 19.22 29.52
CA ASP A 16 3.61 18.43 30.01
C ASP A 16 3.48 17.05 29.33
N ILE A 17 4.16 16.86 28.19
CA ILE A 17 4.10 15.67 27.32
C ILE A 17 5.26 14.68 27.63
N GLN A 18 6.04 14.88 28.71
CA GLN A 18 7.09 13.92 29.12
C GLN A 18 6.54 12.51 29.45
N ASN A 19 5.33 12.41 30.03
CA ASN A 19 4.63 11.12 30.15
C ASN A 19 4.24 10.53 28.79
N ALA A 20 4.13 11.37 27.77
CA ALA A 20 3.97 10.95 26.39
C ALA A 20 5.29 10.60 25.71
N VAL A 21 6.48 10.83 26.29
CA VAL A 21 7.75 10.25 25.77
C VAL A 21 7.77 8.73 25.92
N ALA A 22 7.16 8.20 27.00
CA ALA A 22 6.89 6.77 27.13
C ALA A 22 5.86 6.29 26.08
N ILE A 23 4.85 7.11 25.78
CA ILE A 23 3.84 6.80 24.75
C ILE A 23 4.46 6.86 23.35
N THR A 24 5.37 7.80 23.06
CA THR A 24 6.03 7.93 21.76
C THR A 24 7.05 6.83 21.52
N THR A 25 7.76 6.36 22.56
CA THR A 25 8.63 5.18 22.44
C THR A 25 7.83 3.91 22.17
N LEU A 26 6.65 3.76 22.78
CA LEU A 26 5.74 2.65 22.52
C LEU A 26 5.08 2.73 21.14
N ASP A 27 4.67 3.92 20.71
CA ASP A 27 4.15 4.19 19.36
C ASP A 27 5.23 3.94 18.29
N ARG A 28 6.48 4.32 18.56
CA ARG A 28 7.61 4.03 17.67
C ARG A 28 7.84 2.52 17.52
N LEU A 29 7.74 1.75 18.61
CA LEU A 29 7.82 0.30 18.55
C LEU A 29 6.64 -0.31 17.77
N TYR A 30 5.43 0.19 18.00
CA TYR A 30 4.21 -0.24 17.31
C TYR A 30 4.29 0.03 15.79
N ASN A 31 4.68 1.24 15.40
CA ASN A 31 4.82 1.63 14.01
C ASN A 31 6.02 0.95 13.32
N TRP A 32 7.10 0.66 14.07
CA TRP A 32 8.18 -0.17 13.57
C TRP A 32 7.70 -1.58 13.26
N GLY A 33 6.93 -2.20 14.17
CA GLY A 33 6.33 -3.53 13.95
C GLY A 33 5.52 -3.56 12.65
N ARG A 34 4.56 -2.65 12.51
CA ARG A 34 3.71 -2.53 11.30
C ARG A 34 4.52 -2.31 10.02
N ARG A 35 5.52 -1.44 10.06
CA ARG A 35 6.39 -1.17 8.89
C ARG A 35 7.26 -2.36 8.53
N SER A 36 7.69 -3.14 9.51
CA SER A 36 8.62 -4.27 9.34
C SER A 36 7.93 -5.58 8.92
N SER A 37 6.60 -5.65 8.96
CA SER A 37 5.84 -6.88 8.72
C SER A 37 4.60 -6.65 7.86
N VAL A 38 4.76 -5.97 6.73
CA VAL A 38 3.66 -5.71 5.81
C VAL A 38 3.38 -6.95 4.96
N TRP A 39 2.11 -7.35 4.86
CA TRP A 39 1.63 -8.47 4.06
C TRP A 39 0.79 -7.99 2.87
N PRO A 40 1.41 -7.93 1.67
CA PRO A 40 0.70 -7.52 0.47
C PRO A 40 -0.35 -8.56 0.05
N LEU A 41 -1.50 -8.06 -0.40
CA LEU A 41 -2.55 -8.84 -1.04
C LEU A 41 -2.06 -9.27 -2.43
N MET A 42 -2.13 -10.56 -2.73
CA MET A 42 -1.84 -11.09 -4.06
C MET A 42 -2.92 -10.66 -5.06
N PHE A 43 -2.81 -9.45 -5.57
CA PHE A 43 -3.79 -8.85 -6.46
C PHE A 43 -3.15 -8.31 -7.73
N GLY A 44 -3.20 -9.13 -8.79
CA GLY A 44 -2.66 -8.81 -10.12
C GLY A 44 -3.75 -8.55 -11.14
N LEU A 45 -3.70 -7.42 -11.84
CA LEU A 45 -4.69 -7.07 -12.88
C LEU A 45 -4.15 -7.23 -14.30
N ALA A 46 -2.96 -6.69 -14.56
CA ALA A 46 -2.39 -6.60 -15.91
C ALA A 46 -0.87 -6.83 -15.89
N CYS A 47 -0.13 -6.20 -16.80
CA CYS A 47 1.33 -6.35 -16.92
C CYS A 47 2.10 -6.05 -15.63
N CYS A 48 1.68 -5.06 -14.84
CA CYS A 48 2.31 -4.72 -13.56
C CYS A 48 2.25 -5.87 -12.53
N ALA A 49 1.34 -6.82 -12.70
CA ALA A 49 1.30 -8.02 -11.86
C ALA A 49 2.55 -8.89 -12.04
N ILE A 50 3.09 -8.96 -13.26
CA ILE A 50 4.32 -9.73 -13.54
C ILE A 50 5.51 -9.05 -12.88
N GLU A 51 5.54 -7.72 -12.88
CA GLU A 51 6.57 -6.94 -12.19
C GLU A 51 6.48 -7.14 -10.67
N MET A 52 5.27 -7.13 -10.12
CA MET A 52 5.01 -7.44 -8.71
C MET A 52 5.50 -8.86 -8.34
N ILE A 53 5.22 -9.87 -9.17
CA ILE A 53 5.67 -11.25 -8.94
C ILE A 53 7.19 -11.36 -9.09
N ALA A 54 7.78 -10.67 -10.06
CA ALA A 54 9.22 -10.64 -10.26
C ALA A 54 9.94 -9.97 -9.08
N ALA A 55 9.34 -8.94 -8.48
CA ALA A 55 9.85 -8.32 -7.25
C ALA A 55 9.85 -9.31 -6.08
N GLN A 56 8.88 -10.22 -6.01
CA GLN A 56 8.81 -11.28 -5.00
C GLN A 56 9.81 -12.42 -5.26
N ALA A 57 10.25 -12.59 -6.50
CA ALA A 57 11.15 -13.67 -6.88
C ALA A 57 12.56 -13.47 -6.27
N SER A 58 13.36 -14.54 -6.30
CA SER A 58 14.68 -14.63 -5.66
C SER A 58 15.68 -13.53 -6.02
N ARG A 59 15.51 -12.88 -7.18
CA ARG A 59 16.42 -11.83 -7.64
C ARG A 59 16.29 -10.53 -6.84
N TYR A 60 15.06 -10.13 -6.54
CA TYR A 60 14.76 -8.85 -5.89
C TYR A 60 14.27 -9.03 -4.45
N ASP A 61 13.62 -10.16 -4.16
CA ASP A 61 13.31 -10.67 -2.83
C ASP A 61 12.69 -9.62 -1.88
N MET A 62 11.40 -9.34 -2.05
CA MET A 62 10.65 -8.47 -1.13
C MET A 62 10.52 -9.05 0.29
N ALA A 63 10.87 -10.32 0.53
CA ALA A 63 10.86 -10.90 1.88
C ALA A 63 11.81 -10.16 2.83
N ARG A 64 12.86 -9.51 2.29
CA ARG A 64 13.80 -8.67 3.06
C ARG A 64 13.15 -7.52 3.81
N PHE A 65 12.00 -7.05 3.34
CA PHE A 65 11.24 -5.96 3.96
C PHE A 65 10.08 -6.45 4.83
N GLY A 66 10.01 -7.76 5.11
CA GLY A 66 8.89 -8.38 5.84
C GLY A 66 7.70 -8.76 4.97
N MET A 67 7.79 -8.55 3.65
CA MET A 67 6.76 -8.86 2.66
C MET A 67 7.00 -10.25 2.05
N GLU A 68 7.29 -11.27 2.87
CA GLU A 68 7.67 -12.61 2.39
C GLU A 68 6.52 -13.36 1.71
N VAL A 69 5.29 -13.17 2.19
CA VAL A 69 4.13 -13.91 1.70
C VAL A 69 3.08 -12.96 1.17
N MET A 70 2.87 -13.03 -0.14
CA MET A 70 1.70 -12.45 -0.80
C MET A 70 0.46 -13.26 -0.41
N ARG A 71 -0.40 -12.71 0.45
CA ARG A 71 -1.59 -13.42 0.94
C ARG A 71 -2.70 -13.35 -0.13
N PRO A 72 -3.31 -14.47 -0.52
CA PRO A 72 -4.39 -14.45 -1.52
C PRO A 72 -5.74 -14.03 -0.91
N THR A 73 -5.83 -13.90 0.41
CA THR A 73 -7.07 -13.53 1.11
C THR A 73 -6.98 -12.11 1.66
N PRO A 74 -7.97 -11.23 1.40
CA PRO A 74 -7.97 -9.85 1.89
C PRO A 74 -8.00 -9.73 3.41
N ARG A 75 -8.60 -10.71 4.12
CA ARG A 75 -8.67 -10.69 5.59
C ARG A 75 -7.32 -10.90 6.30
N GLN A 76 -6.33 -11.40 5.58
CA GLN A 76 -4.99 -11.68 6.10
C GLN A 76 -3.94 -10.70 5.53
N ALA A 77 -4.34 -9.75 4.69
CA ALA A 77 -3.44 -8.77 4.10
C ALA A 77 -3.74 -7.40 4.70
N ASP A 78 -2.69 -6.61 4.92
CA ASP A 78 -2.76 -5.23 5.40
C ASP A 78 -2.40 -4.23 4.29
N MET A 79 -1.67 -4.65 3.25
CA MET A 79 -1.36 -3.82 2.09
C MET A 79 -2.05 -4.30 0.82
N MET A 80 -2.69 -3.38 0.10
CA MET A 80 -3.29 -3.62 -1.20
C MET A 80 -2.45 -2.98 -2.30
N LEU A 81 -1.78 -3.82 -3.10
CA LEU A 81 -1.07 -3.39 -4.31
C LEU A 81 -2.03 -3.42 -5.50
N VAL A 82 -2.40 -2.27 -6.04
CA VAL A 82 -3.23 -2.20 -7.25
C VAL A 82 -2.31 -2.25 -8.47
N SER A 83 -1.94 -3.47 -8.86
CA SER A 83 -0.95 -3.72 -9.91
C SER A 83 -1.58 -3.87 -11.31
N GLY A 84 -1.79 -2.73 -11.96
CA GLY A 84 -2.16 -2.65 -13.38
C GLY A 84 -3.49 -1.97 -13.67
N THR A 85 -4.01 -2.20 -14.88
CA THR A 85 -5.17 -1.47 -15.41
C THR A 85 -6.47 -1.83 -14.71
N VAL A 86 -7.13 -0.82 -14.13
CA VAL A 86 -8.45 -0.97 -13.51
C VAL A 86 -9.53 -0.70 -14.54
N THR A 87 -10.33 -1.73 -14.85
CA THR A 87 -11.51 -1.59 -15.70
C THR A 87 -12.73 -1.17 -14.87
N LYS A 88 -13.70 -0.49 -15.50
CA LYS A 88 -14.97 -0.11 -14.86
C LYS A 88 -15.72 -1.30 -14.26
N LYS A 89 -15.59 -2.48 -14.87
CA LYS A 89 -16.17 -3.74 -14.36
C LYS A 89 -15.46 -4.22 -13.09
N MET A 90 -14.15 -4.01 -12.99
CA MET A 90 -13.34 -4.46 -11.86
C MET A 90 -13.41 -3.51 -10.66
N ALA A 91 -13.68 -2.21 -10.89
CA ALA A 91 -13.80 -1.20 -9.84
C ALA A 91 -14.62 -1.63 -8.60
N PRO A 92 -15.88 -2.14 -8.72
CA PRO A 92 -16.64 -2.57 -7.54
C PRO A 92 -16.02 -3.76 -6.81
N ALA A 93 -15.32 -4.66 -7.52
CA ALA A 93 -14.65 -5.80 -6.89
C ALA A 93 -13.44 -5.33 -6.05
N ILE A 94 -12.70 -4.33 -6.53
CA ILE A 94 -11.57 -3.74 -5.80
C ILE A 94 -12.07 -3.07 -4.52
N VAL A 95 -13.13 -2.26 -4.60
CA VAL A 95 -13.74 -1.62 -3.42
C VAL A 95 -14.22 -2.67 -2.42
N ARG A 96 -14.81 -3.77 -2.89
CA ARG A 96 -15.20 -4.88 -2.02
C ARG A 96 -14.00 -5.53 -1.33
N LEU A 97 -12.90 -5.78 -2.04
CA LEU A 97 -11.68 -6.35 -1.45
C LEU A 97 -11.12 -5.42 -0.38
N TYR A 98 -11.01 -4.13 -0.68
CA TYR A 98 -10.54 -3.12 0.26
C TYR A 98 -11.42 -3.04 1.53
N ASN A 99 -12.74 -3.14 1.38
CA ASN A 99 -13.66 -3.15 2.51
C ASN A 99 -13.59 -4.44 3.36
N GLN A 100 -13.04 -5.53 2.81
CA GLN A 100 -12.86 -6.80 3.52
C GLN A 100 -11.51 -6.90 4.26
N MET A 101 -10.61 -5.94 4.04
CA MET A 101 -9.31 -5.90 4.72
C MET A 101 -9.45 -5.33 6.15
N PRO A 102 -8.67 -5.85 7.12
CA PRO A 102 -8.62 -5.32 8.47
C PRO A 102 -8.01 -3.91 8.49
N GLU A 103 -8.38 -3.12 9.50
CA GLU A 103 -7.68 -1.88 9.84
C GLU A 103 -6.51 -2.25 10.77
N PRO A 104 -5.28 -1.78 10.54
CA PRO A 104 -4.85 -0.77 9.57
C PRO A 104 -4.50 -1.32 8.18
N LYS A 105 -4.89 -0.58 7.13
CA LYS A 105 -4.59 -0.96 5.74
C LYS A 105 -3.97 0.16 4.91
N TYR A 106 -3.15 -0.24 3.95
CA TYR A 106 -2.44 0.67 3.04
C TYR A 106 -2.70 0.33 1.59
N VAL A 107 -2.78 1.32 0.72
CA VAL A 107 -3.05 1.15 -0.70
C VAL A 107 -1.96 1.80 -1.53
N VAL A 108 -1.36 1.03 -2.43
CA VAL A 108 -0.36 1.51 -3.37
C VAL A 108 -0.91 1.39 -4.78
N ALA A 109 -0.97 2.50 -5.50
CA ALA A 109 -1.26 2.50 -6.93
C ALA A 109 0.03 2.20 -7.68
N MET A 110 0.10 1.02 -8.31
CA MET A 110 1.29 0.55 -9.01
C MET A 110 1.08 0.60 -10.53
N GLY A 111 1.86 1.46 -11.18
CA GLY A 111 1.90 1.66 -12.61
C GLY A 111 1.00 2.80 -13.08
N ALA A 112 1.33 3.35 -14.25
CA ALA A 112 0.63 4.48 -14.85
C ALA A 112 -0.88 4.23 -15.03
N CYS A 113 -1.28 2.98 -15.28
CA CYS A 113 -2.68 2.61 -15.44
C CYS A 113 -3.49 2.70 -14.14
N ALA A 114 -2.91 2.34 -12.99
CA ALA A 114 -3.59 2.43 -11.70
C ALA A 114 -3.62 3.87 -11.19
N SER A 115 -2.53 4.61 -11.37
CA SER A 115 -2.37 5.99 -10.90
C SER A 115 -3.23 7.00 -11.68
N GLY A 116 -3.34 6.84 -13.01
CA GLY A 116 -3.98 7.85 -13.86
C GLY A 116 -4.68 7.33 -15.13
N GLY A 117 -4.94 6.02 -15.22
CA GLY A 117 -5.47 5.37 -16.43
C GLY A 117 -4.42 5.12 -17.53
N GLY A 118 -3.23 5.73 -17.41
CA GLY A 118 -2.08 5.48 -18.28
C GLY A 118 -2.41 5.72 -19.77
N PRO A 119 -1.84 4.92 -20.67
CA PRO A 119 -2.14 4.99 -22.11
C PRO A 119 -3.61 4.74 -22.45
N PHE A 120 -4.38 4.14 -21.54
CA PHE A 120 -5.78 3.77 -21.74
C PHE A 120 -6.76 4.76 -21.11
N LYS A 121 -6.28 5.94 -20.68
CA LYS A 121 -7.11 6.96 -20.02
C LYS A 121 -8.32 7.40 -20.85
N GLU A 122 -8.19 7.42 -22.17
CA GLU A 122 -9.26 7.77 -23.12
C GLU A 122 -10.18 6.58 -23.47
N GLY A 123 -9.84 5.38 -22.98
CA GLY A 123 -10.61 4.17 -23.23
C GLY A 123 -11.95 4.16 -22.47
N TYR A 124 -13.03 3.76 -23.14
CA TYR A 124 -14.37 3.70 -22.55
C TYR A 124 -14.50 2.73 -21.37
N ASN A 125 -13.61 1.74 -21.27
CA ASN A 125 -13.65 0.63 -20.34
C ASN A 125 -12.72 0.79 -19.13
N VAL A 126 -11.76 1.72 -19.18
CA VAL A 126 -10.74 1.91 -18.13
C VAL A 126 -11.13 3.09 -17.23
N VAL A 127 -10.72 3.00 -15.96
CA VAL A 127 -10.87 4.06 -14.99
C VAL A 127 -9.64 4.98 -15.04
N ALA A 128 -9.83 6.29 -14.99
CA ALA A 128 -8.75 7.28 -15.08
C ALA A 128 -7.86 7.39 -13.82
N GLY A 129 -7.96 6.45 -12.87
CA GLY A 129 -7.22 6.45 -11.60
C GLY A 129 -8.01 5.76 -10.49
N ILE A 130 -7.33 4.92 -9.69
CA ILE A 130 -7.96 4.17 -8.59
C ILE A 130 -8.34 5.06 -7.40
N ASP A 131 -7.69 6.22 -7.25
CA ASP A 131 -7.92 7.19 -6.18
C ASP A 131 -9.37 7.71 -6.11
N ASN A 132 -10.10 7.65 -7.22
CA ASN A 132 -11.53 8.00 -7.25
C ASN A 132 -12.42 7.04 -6.44
N PHE A 133 -11.93 5.83 -6.13
CA PHE A 133 -12.71 4.76 -5.51
C PHE A 133 -12.22 4.37 -4.12
N ILE A 134 -10.91 4.47 -3.89
CA ILE A 134 -10.23 4.01 -2.67
C ILE A 134 -9.11 5.00 -2.38
N PRO A 135 -8.86 5.39 -1.11
CA PRO A 135 -7.75 6.27 -0.77
C PRO A 135 -6.42 5.59 -1.10
N VAL A 136 -5.58 6.24 -1.90
CA VAL A 136 -4.22 5.79 -2.24
C VAL A 136 -3.21 6.48 -1.34
N ASP A 137 -2.35 5.70 -0.68
CA ASP A 137 -1.27 6.22 0.17
C ASP A 137 -0.01 6.56 -0.64
N VAL A 138 0.32 5.72 -1.63
CA VAL A 138 1.55 5.85 -2.42
C VAL A 138 1.27 5.58 -3.90
N TYR A 139 1.84 6.41 -4.77
CA TYR A 139 1.81 6.25 -6.22
C TYR A 139 3.18 5.83 -6.74
N ILE A 140 3.21 4.84 -7.63
CA ILE A 140 4.41 4.30 -8.28
C ILE A 140 4.16 4.19 -9.79
#